data_AF-A0AAJ1NTN0-F1
#
_entry.id   AF-A0AAJ1NTN0-F1
#
_cell.length_a   1.000
_cell.length_b   1.000
_cell.length_c   1.000
_cell.angle_alpha   90.00
_cell.angle_beta   90.00
_cell.angle_gamma   90.00
#
_symmetry.space_group_name_H-M   'P 1'
#
loop_
_entity.id
_entity.type
_entity.pdbx_description
1 polymer ?
#
loop_
_entity_poly.entity_id
_entity_poly.type
_entity_poly.pdbx_seq_one_letter_code
_entity_poly.pdbx_strand_id
1 'polypeptide(L)' 'MKTFNQIKSLIGFCQTDEFFLEYLQMLQAAGVIHPVESDIDSDSKTVSEDFYNRLASVYGIEAEETLWQQD' A
#
# COMPACT_ATOMS: atom_id res chain seq x y z
N MET A 1 4.05 -4.92 -9.68
CA MET A 1 4.32 -5.05 -8.22
C MET A 1 5.10 -3.83 -7.75
N LYS A 2 4.86 -3.36 -6.52
CA LYS A 2 5.60 -2.24 -5.89
C LYS A 2 6.27 -2.72 -4.62
N THR A 3 7.41 -2.14 -4.25
CA THR A 3 8.15 -2.50 -3.02
C THR A 3 7.54 -1.84 -1.78
N PHE A 4 7.82 -2.39 -0.60
CA PHE A 4 7.47 -1.76 0.67
C PHE A 4 8.01 -0.34 0.80
N ASN A 5 9.22 -0.06 0.30
CA ASN A 5 9.77 1.28 0.33
C ASN A 5 8.98 2.28 -0.51
N GLN A 6 8.45 1.85 -1.67
CA GLN A 6 7.64 2.71 -2.52
C GLN A 6 6.31 3.07 -1.84
N ILE A 7 5.59 2.08 -1.31
CA ILE A 7 4.30 2.32 -0.64
C ILE A 7 4.45 3.08 0.68
N LYS A 8 5.52 2.81 1.47
CA LYS A 8 5.83 3.58 2.67
C LYS A 8 6.10 5.04 2.34
N SER A 9 6.90 5.30 1.29
CA SER A 9 7.18 6.66 0.83
C SER A 9 5.91 7.38 0.37
N LEU A 10 5.04 6.67 -0.35
CA LEU A 10 3.75 7.19 -0.82
C LEU A 10 2.89 7.72 0.34
N ILE A 11 2.72 6.93 1.40
CA ILE A 11 1.84 7.27 2.52
C ILE A 11 2.54 7.99 3.67
N GLY A 12 3.81 8.39 3.48
CA GLY A 12 4.61 9.07 4.52
C GLY A 12 4.95 8.21 5.73
N PHE A 13 5.03 6.89 5.58
CA PHE A 13 5.36 5.95 6.66
C PHE A 13 6.89 5.80 6.83
N CYS A 14 7.39 6.02 8.04
CA CYS A 14 8.83 6.13 8.31
C CYS A 14 9.44 5.04 9.20
N GLN A 15 8.65 4.04 9.63
CA GLN A 15 9.14 2.95 10.49
C GLN A 15 9.65 1.73 9.68
N THR A 16 10.12 0.70 10.40
CA THR A 16 10.67 -0.53 9.80
C THR A 16 9.59 -1.33 9.05
N ASP A 17 10.01 -2.34 8.29
CA ASP A 17 9.09 -3.21 7.53
C ASP A 17 8.16 -4.00 8.48
N GLU A 18 8.66 -4.41 9.64
CA GLU A 18 7.87 -5.12 10.65
C GLU A 18 6.74 -4.22 11.19
N PHE A 19 7.07 -2.99 11.57
CA PHE A 19 6.06 -2.01 12.00
C PHE A 19 5.11 -1.60 10.88
N PHE A 20 5.58 -1.61 9.62
CA PHE A 20 4.72 -1.37 8.47
C PHE A 20 3.67 -2.48 8.32
N LEU A 21 4.05 -3.74 8.49
CA LEU A 21 3.12 -4.87 8.45
C LEU A 21 2.11 -4.83 9.61
N GLU A 22 2.56 -4.54 10.83
CA GLU A 22 1.67 -4.34 11.99
C GLU A 22 0.69 -3.18 11.75
N TYR A 23 1.17 -2.10 11.13
CA TYR A 23 0.34 -0.97 10.76
C TYR A 23 -0.75 -1.36 9.75
N LEU A 24 -0.41 -2.14 8.71
CA LEU A 24 -1.40 -2.65 7.76
C LEU A 24 -2.42 -3.58 8.44
N GLN A 25 -1.99 -4.43 9.37
CA GLN A 25 -2.88 -5.28 10.16
C GLN A 25 -3.85 -4.44 11.02
N MET A 26 -3.36 -3.37 11.65
CA MET A 26 -4.20 -2.45 12.42
C MET A 26 -5.26 -1.77 11.54
N LEU A 27 -4.88 -1.30 10.33
CA LEU A 27 -5.83 -0.73 9.38
C LEU A 27 -6.86 -1.76 8.90
N GLN A 28 -6.44 -3.00 8.66
CA GLN A 28 -7.35 -4.09 8.28
C GLN A 28 -8.32 -4.41 9.40
N ALA A 29 -7.85 -4.51 10.64
CA ALA A 29 -8.69 -4.77 11.82
C ALA A 29 -9.71 -3.64 12.07
N ALA A 30 -9.35 -2.39 11.73
CA ALA A 30 -10.24 -1.24 11.76
C ALA A 30 -11.21 -1.16 10.57
N GLY A 31 -11.08 -2.05 9.58
CA GLY A 31 -11.91 -2.06 8.37
C GLY A 31 -11.59 -0.94 7.39
N VAL A 32 -10.43 -0.30 7.51
CA VAL A 32 -9.98 0.80 6.62
C VAL A 32 -9.48 0.24 5.29
N ILE A 33 -8.80 -0.90 5.32
CA ILE A 33 -8.30 -1.60 4.13
C ILE A 33 -8.78 -3.06 4.12
N HIS A 34 -8.81 -3.65 2.92
CA HIS A 34 -9.19 -5.04 2.71
C HIS A 34 -8.18 -5.73 1.79
N PRO A 35 -6.97 -6.06 2.29
CA PRO A 35 -5.99 -6.82 1.53
C PRO A 35 -6.48 -8.26 1.29
N VAL A 36 -6.21 -8.79 0.10
CA VAL A 36 -6.36 -10.21 -0.25
C VAL A 36 -5.01 -10.93 -0.22
N GLU A 37 -5.01 -12.27 -0.31
CA GLU A 37 -3.81 -13.09 -0.19
C GLU A 37 -2.67 -12.69 -1.14
N SER A 38 -2.99 -12.22 -2.35
CA SER A 38 -2.01 -11.81 -3.36
C SER A 38 -1.53 -10.35 -3.23
N ASP A 39 -2.07 -9.58 -2.28
CA ASP A 39 -1.78 -8.14 -2.20
C ASP A 39 -0.46 -7.82 -1.52
N ILE A 40 -0.03 -8.65 -0.59
CA ILE A 40 1.14 -8.40 0.24
C ILE A 40 1.99 -9.67 0.25
N ASP A 41 3.21 -9.56 -0.29
CA ASP A 41 4.22 -10.59 -0.19
C ASP A 41 5.34 -10.08 0.74
N SER A 42 5.31 -10.57 1.99
CA SER A 42 6.29 -10.20 3.01
C SER A 42 7.69 -10.74 2.73
N ASP A 43 7.80 -11.86 2.03
CA ASP A 43 9.08 -12.52 1.74
C ASP A 43 9.84 -11.73 0.66
N SER A 44 9.13 -11.32 -0.39
CA SER A 44 9.70 -10.46 -1.43
C SER A 44 9.64 -8.96 -1.10
N LYS A 45 8.98 -8.59 0.01
CA LYS A 45 8.77 -7.20 0.46
C LYS A 45 8.07 -6.34 -0.60
N THR A 46 7.06 -6.92 -1.22
CA THR A 46 6.31 -6.27 -2.30
C THR A 46 4.82 -6.30 -2.04
N VAL A 47 4.11 -5.42 -2.74
CA VAL A 47 2.66 -5.36 -2.80
C VAL A 47 2.20 -5.39 -4.26
N SER A 48 0.96 -5.83 -4.46
CA SER A 48 0.29 -5.74 -5.76
C SER A 48 0.11 -4.27 -6.18
N GLU A 49 0.08 -4.02 -7.50
CA GLU A 49 -0.22 -2.66 -8.02
C GLU A 49 -1.63 -2.21 -7.63
N ASP A 50 -2.58 -3.13 -7.66
CA ASP A 50 -3.96 -2.88 -7.22
C ASP A 50 -4.01 -2.45 -5.74
N PHE A 51 -3.33 -3.17 -4.85
CA PHE A 51 -3.28 -2.81 -3.42
C PHE A 51 -2.56 -1.48 -3.18
N TYR A 52 -1.48 -1.21 -3.93
CA TYR A 52 -0.79 0.08 -3.88
C TYR A 52 -1.75 1.24 -4.20
N ASN A 53 -2.53 1.13 -5.27
CA ASN A 53 -3.49 2.15 -5.70
C ASN A 53 -4.67 2.28 -4.71
N ARG A 54 -5.18 1.16 -4.17
CA ARG A 54 -6.22 1.17 -3.14
C ARG A 54 -5.75 1.81 -1.84
N LEU A 55 -4.53 1.50 -1.39
CA LEU A 55 -3.99 2.14 -0.19
C LEU A 55 -3.72 3.63 -0.43
N ALA A 56 -3.22 4.03 -1.60
CA ALA A 56 -3.08 5.45 -1.94
C ALA A 56 -4.42 6.21 -1.82
N SER A 57 -5.49 5.60 -2.34
CA SER A 57 -6.84 6.16 -2.30
C SER A 57 -7.37 6.36 -0.88
N VAL A 58 -7.05 5.46 0.06
CA VAL A 58 -7.39 5.62 1.50
C VAL A 58 -6.78 6.89 2.09
N TYR A 59 -5.61 7.31 1.59
CA TYR A 59 -4.92 8.53 2.00
C TYR A 59 -5.29 9.76 1.16
N GLY A 60 -6.21 9.63 0.21
CA GLY A 60 -6.56 10.71 -0.72
C GLY A 60 -5.43 11.07 -1.69
N ILE A 61 -4.52 10.14 -1.97
CA ILE A 61 -3.39 10.32 -2.89
C ILE A 61 -3.77 9.74 -4.25
N GLU A 62 -3.65 10.55 -5.30
CA GLU A 62 -3.70 10.05 -6.68
C GLU A 62 -2.40 9.29 -6.98
N ALA A 63 -2.50 7.97 -7.12
CA ALA A 63 -1.35 7.15 -7.49
C ALA A 63 -0.93 7.45 -8.95
N GLU A 64 0.38 7.47 -9.22
CA GLU A 64 0.96 7.93 -10.49
C GLU A 64 0.35 7.32 -11.77
N GLU A 65 -0.25 6.13 -11.70
CA GLU A 65 -0.92 5.49 -12.85
C GLU A 65 -2.22 6.18 -13.27
N THR A 66 -2.87 6.94 -12.39
CA THR A 66 -4.11 7.66 -12.72
C THR A 66 -3.84 9.00 -13.42
N LEU A 67 -2.61 9.53 -13.36
CA LEU A 67 -2.23 10.81 -13.97
C LEU A 67 -2.14 10.75 -15.51
N TRP A 68 -2.00 9.56 -16.10
CA TRP A 68 -1.80 9.38 -17.56
C TRP A 68 -3.04 8.83 -18.29
N GLN A 69 -4.20 8.75 -17.64
CA GLN A 69 -5.46 8.31 -18.27
C GLN A 69 -6.44 9.47 -18.51
N GLN A 70 -5.99 10.72 -18.37
CA GLN A 70 -6.73 11.90 -18.83
C GLN A 70 -6.16 12.37 -20.18
N ASP A 71 -6.47 11.65 -21.25
CA ASP A 71 -6.41 12.12 -22.65
C ASP A 71 -7.60 11.55 -23.43
#